data_AF-A0A7X1GAZ5-F1
#
_entry.id   AF-A0A7X1GAZ5-F1
#
_cell.length_a   1.000
_cell.length_b   1.000
_cell.length_c   1.000
_cell.angle_alpha   90.00
_cell.angle_beta   90.00
_cell.angle_gamma   90.00
#
_symmetry.space_group_name_H-M   'P 1'
#
loop_
_entity.id
_entity.type
_entity.pdbx_description
1 polymer ?
#
loop_
_entity_poly.entity_id
_entity_poly.type
_entity_poly.pdbx_seq_one_letter_code
_entity_poly.pdbx_strand_id
1 'polypeptide(L)'
;MKPYFELLGEVKHLSEEQIEQLYQRYLAGEKTSDLIAEYKIPVAVRSLLTVLPPLLDKQLKCPYCNLPMWAKRYAKGTPASLRPAFKCVRCEHRSVPVGQYRRHSHCTCTACYQVRQQEVAAQAERDREQLLKRYSPGGPPVAYASLGFVQKLALLALLEGFKPGNDSIAPLEGANRNESLAPSAATAEELLKNLYEAGVLRVDADSDIQAFDPGADYRIRRFCAVRWLPNVALDAGMRCPCDELYGALYQELSGVVPANWKSELYALMFSLAREESLSYIRVLAEEVDLVFSAASRGEAVIAQLLQDFAVSEIYYFAKLAVKNAAHFFATGNSKGRTHASNTIPGYILSTAQHALAEGWRRPSYRDSRVTKSALHRLLYDVVLKDSSAGFAKSPGVYWRDELLPRFFATSTGYEAGQPSAHLFCRECDSCNIDVWMDKVMLQTTCYDCATVSRFQAVYEVED
;
A
#
# COMPACT_ATOMS: atom_id res chain seq x y z
N MET A 1 -38.96 -44.73 -7.48
CA MET A 1 -37.54 -44.98 -7.83
C MET A 1 -37.34 -44.78 -9.32
N LYS A 2 -38.08 -45.48 -10.17
CA LYS A 2 -38.24 -45.08 -11.58
C LYS A 2 -38.89 -43.68 -11.64
N PRO A 3 -38.53 -42.79 -12.58
CA PRO A 3 -37.57 -42.95 -13.69
C PRO A 3 -36.10 -42.59 -13.37
N TYR A 4 -35.75 -42.27 -12.12
CA TYR A 4 -34.46 -41.62 -11.80
C TYR A 4 -33.29 -42.58 -11.51
N PHE A 5 -33.59 -43.81 -11.09
CA PHE A 5 -32.59 -44.83 -10.81
C PHE A 5 -33.06 -46.19 -11.32
N GLU A 6 -32.17 -46.92 -12.00
CA GLU A 6 -32.40 -48.31 -12.35
C GLU A 6 -32.11 -49.23 -11.15
N LEU A 7 -32.91 -50.28 -11.01
CA LEU A 7 -32.69 -51.31 -10.00
C LEU A 7 -31.64 -52.30 -10.51
N LEU A 8 -30.64 -52.57 -9.68
CA LEU A 8 -29.65 -53.63 -9.91
C LEU A 8 -30.36 -55.00 -9.94
N GLY A 9 -29.79 -55.95 -10.69
CA GLY A 9 -30.44 -57.24 -10.97
C GLY A 9 -30.79 -58.04 -9.71
N GLU A 10 -29.95 -57.89 -8.69
CA GLU A 10 -30.02 -58.54 -7.37
C GLU A 10 -31.21 -58.09 -6.51
N VAL A 11 -31.84 -56.96 -6.85
CA VAL A 11 -33.01 -56.39 -6.12
C VAL A 11 -34.18 -56.07 -7.04
N LYS A 12 -34.09 -56.40 -8.34
CA LYS A 12 -35.08 -56.07 -9.38
C LYS A 12 -36.42 -56.79 -9.19
N HIS A 13 -36.46 -57.87 -8.41
CA HIS A 13 -37.66 -58.63 -8.06
C HIS A 13 -38.46 -58.05 -6.87
N LEU A 14 -37.95 -57.04 -6.18
CA LEU A 14 -38.58 -56.44 -5.00
C LEU A 14 -39.37 -55.17 -5.37
N SER A 15 -40.49 -54.92 -4.68
CA SER A 15 -41.27 -53.68 -4.80
C SER A 15 -40.59 -52.49 -4.09
N GLU A 16 -41.01 -51.26 -4.39
CA GLU A 16 -40.49 -50.07 -3.70
C GLU A 16 -40.80 -50.10 -2.19
N GLU A 17 -41.95 -50.65 -1.78
CA GLU A 17 -42.28 -50.84 -0.35
C GLU A 17 -41.40 -51.91 0.30
N GLN A 18 -41.19 -53.05 -0.37
CA GLN A 18 -40.36 -54.14 0.15
C GLN A 18 -38.91 -53.72 0.38
N ILE A 19 -38.34 -52.93 -0.55
CA ILE A 19 -36.99 -52.37 -0.44
C ILE A 19 -36.87 -51.43 0.77
N GLU A 20 -37.90 -50.62 1.04
CA GLU A 20 -37.87 -49.70 2.18
C GLU A 20 -38.12 -50.42 3.51
N GLN A 21 -39.05 -51.38 3.57
CA GLN A 21 -39.27 -52.24 4.74
C GLN A 21 -37.99 -53.00 5.12
N LEU A 22 -37.30 -53.59 4.14
CA LEU A 22 -35.99 -54.23 4.31
C LEU A 22 -34.95 -53.28 4.92
N TYR A 23 -34.89 -52.03 4.46
CA TYR A 23 -33.96 -51.04 4.99
C TYR A 23 -34.32 -50.60 6.42
N GLN A 24 -35.60 -50.42 6.73
CA GLN A 24 -36.04 -50.10 8.10
C GLN A 24 -35.71 -51.24 9.08
N ARG A 25 -35.92 -52.50 8.69
CA ARG A 25 -35.53 -53.70 9.46
C ARG A 25 -34.01 -53.80 9.64
N TYR A 26 -33.24 -53.51 8.60
CA TYR A 26 -31.78 -53.39 8.70
C TYR A 26 -31.34 -52.30 9.70
N LEU A 27 -31.99 -51.12 9.69
CA LEU A 27 -31.70 -50.04 10.63
C LEU A 27 -32.13 -50.37 12.08
N ALA A 28 -33.23 -51.11 12.25
CA ALA A 28 -33.71 -51.61 13.55
C ALA A 28 -32.76 -52.62 14.20
N GLY A 29 -31.78 -53.14 13.46
CA GLY A 29 -30.67 -53.92 14.00
C GLY A 29 -30.68 -55.40 13.64
N GLU A 30 -31.68 -55.86 12.87
CA GLU A 30 -31.82 -57.25 12.45
C GLU A 30 -30.55 -57.82 11.79
N LYS A 31 -30.44 -59.15 11.81
CA LYS A 31 -29.30 -59.88 11.24
C LYS A 31 -29.36 -59.81 9.71
N THR A 32 -28.33 -59.23 9.12
CA THR A 32 -28.21 -59.06 7.67
C THR A 32 -28.25 -60.39 6.89
N SER A 33 -27.79 -61.49 7.48
CA SER A 33 -27.92 -62.85 6.91
C SER A 33 -29.37 -63.25 6.68
N ASP A 34 -30.21 -62.96 7.66
CA ASP A 34 -31.58 -63.45 7.76
C ASP A 34 -32.45 -62.64 6.78
N LEU A 35 -32.21 -61.32 6.72
CA LEU A 35 -32.79 -60.41 5.72
C LEU A 35 -32.40 -60.78 4.27
N ILE A 36 -31.15 -61.17 4.02
CA ILE A 36 -30.70 -61.59 2.68
C ILE A 36 -31.40 -62.89 2.25
N ALA A 37 -31.56 -63.84 3.16
CA ALA A 37 -32.26 -65.11 2.90
C ALA A 37 -33.76 -64.93 2.67
N GLU A 38 -34.43 -64.13 3.52
CA GLU A 38 -35.87 -63.86 3.45
C GLU A 38 -36.26 -63.15 2.14
N TYR A 39 -35.53 -62.09 1.77
CA TYR A 39 -35.79 -61.31 0.55
C TYR A 39 -35.10 -61.90 -0.71
N LYS A 40 -34.42 -63.06 -0.58
CA LYS A 40 -33.75 -63.80 -1.66
C LYS A 40 -32.78 -62.94 -2.49
N ILE A 41 -31.93 -62.17 -1.80
CA ILE A 41 -30.99 -61.25 -2.45
C ILE A 41 -29.65 -61.98 -2.68
N PRO A 42 -29.16 -62.15 -3.92
CA PRO A 42 -27.97 -62.97 -4.21
C PRO A 42 -26.66 -62.21 -3.95
N VAL A 43 -26.42 -61.78 -2.71
CA VAL A 43 -25.24 -60.95 -2.33
C VAL A 43 -24.58 -61.39 -1.03
N ALA A 44 -23.30 -61.04 -0.88
CA ALA A 44 -22.58 -61.20 0.37
C ALA A 44 -23.10 -60.24 1.46
N VAL A 45 -23.04 -60.68 2.73
CA VAL A 45 -23.54 -59.96 3.91
C VAL A 45 -23.02 -58.51 4.02
N ARG A 46 -21.77 -58.25 3.61
CA ARG A 46 -21.16 -56.90 3.65
C ARG A 46 -21.64 -55.97 2.53
N SER A 47 -22.30 -56.51 1.50
CA SER A 47 -22.66 -55.79 0.25
C SER A 47 -24.14 -55.40 0.17
N LEU A 48 -24.95 -55.66 1.19
CA LEU A 48 -26.39 -55.33 1.15
C LEU A 48 -26.63 -53.85 0.85
N LEU A 49 -25.90 -52.93 1.50
CA LEU A 49 -26.07 -51.49 1.29
C LEU A 49 -25.60 -51.01 -0.09
N THR A 50 -24.76 -51.76 -0.81
CA THR A 50 -24.26 -51.36 -2.13
C THR A 50 -25.21 -51.77 -3.26
N VAL A 51 -26.08 -52.77 -3.05
CA VAL A 51 -27.08 -53.19 -4.04
C VAL A 51 -28.44 -52.53 -3.86
N LEU A 52 -28.73 -51.98 -2.67
CA LEU A 52 -29.97 -51.24 -2.45
C LEU A 52 -29.95 -49.88 -3.18
N PRO A 53 -31.04 -49.50 -3.86
CA PRO A 53 -31.14 -48.19 -4.51
C PRO A 53 -31.08 -47.04 -3.49
N PRO A 54 -30.63 -45.84 -3.89
CA PRO A 54 -30.55 -44.70 -2.98
C PRO A 54 -31.90 -44.32 -2.36
N LEU A 55 -31.86 -43.65 -1.21
CA LEU A 55 -33.03 -43.01 -0.62
C LEU A 55 -33.46 -41.88 -1.57
N LEU A 56 -34.70 -41.91 -2.06
CA LEU A 56 -35.28 -40.86 -2.89
C LEU A 56 -36.40 -40.18 -2.11
N ASP A 57 -36.19 -38.93 -1.73
CA ASP A 57 -37.23 -38.11 -1.10
C ASP A 57 -38.08 -37.45 -2.20
N LYS A 58 -39.38 -37.75 -2.20
CA LYS A 58 -40.36 -37.23 -3.16
C LYS A 58 -40.91 -35.85 -2.74
N GLN A 59 -40.79 -35.49 -1.46
CA GLN A 59 -41.24 -34.22 -0.89
C GLN A 59 -40.12 -33.16 -1.00
N LEU A 60 -38.87 -33.54 -0.70
CA LEU A 60 -37.71 -32.67 -0.85
C LEU A 60 -37.32 -32.51 -2.33
N LYS A 61 -37.65 -31.35 -2.89
CA LYS A 61 -37.31 -30.97 -4.28
C LYS A 61 -36.15 -29.98 -4.33
N CYS A 62 -35.32 -30.12 -5.37
CA CYS A 62 -34.25 -29.18 -5.64
C CYS A 62 -34.79 -27.82 -6.12
N PRO A 63 -34.38 -26.69 -5.52
CA PRO A 63 -34.91 -25.36 -5.88
C PRO A 63 -34.63 -24.95 -7.33
N TYR A 64 -33.53 -25.43 -7.93
CA TYR A 64 -33.14 -25.09 -9.31
C TYR A 64 -33.70 -26.01 -10.38
N CYS A 65 -34.21 -27.18 -10.00
CA CYS A 65 -34.63 -28.21 -10.97
C CYS A 65 -36.08 -28.67 -10.78
N ASN A 66 -36.70 -28.39 -9.63
CA ASN A 66 -38.01 -28.93 -9.22
C ASN A 66 -38.08 -30.48 -9.28
N LEU A 67 -36.91 -31.15 -9.25
CA LEU A 67 -36.76 -32.60 -9.25
C LEU A 67 -36.50 -33.12 -7.83
N PRO A 68 -36.92 -34.35 -7.50
CA PRO A 68 -36.69 -34.95 -6.20
C PRO A 68 -35.20 -35.09 -5.88
N MET A 69 -34.90 -35.18 -4.58
CA MET A 69 -33.53 -35.28 -4.09
C MET A 69 -33.25 -36.68 -3.52
N TRP A 70 -32.00 -37.12 -3.62
CA TRP A 70 -31.59 -38.47 -3.24
C TRP A 70 -30.37 -38.47 -2.32
N ALA A 71 -30.27 -39.48 -1.45
CA ALA A 71 -29.11 -39.70 -0.59
C ALA A 71 -28.67 -41.17 -0.67
N LYS A 72 -27.37 -41.43 -0.47
CA LYS A 72 -26.91 -42.82 -0.28
C LYS A 72 -27.54 -43.39 1.00
N ARG A 73 -27.91 -44.68 0.99
CA ARG A 73 -28.27 -45.39 2.23
C ARG A 73 -27.04 -45.44 3.15
N TYR A 74 -27.26 -45.33 4.45
CA TYR A 74 -26.22 -45.29 5.48
C TYR A 74 -26.28 -46.54 6.36
N ALA A 75 -25.17 -46.88 7.02
CA ALA A 75 -25.10 -48.06 7.86
C ALA A 75 -25.86 -47.89 9.18
N LYS A 76 -26.34 -49.00 9.76
CA LYS A 76 -26.91 -49.00 11.11
C LYS A 76 -25.92 -48.41 12.12
N GLY A 77 -26.41 -47.55 13.01
CA GLY A 77 -25.58 -46.78 13.94
C GLY A 77 -24.96 -45.49 13.38
N THR A 78 -25.15 -45.12 12.10
CA THR A 78 -24.58 -43.87 11.56
C THR A 78 -25.18 -42.63 12.26
N PRO A 79 -24.36 -41.80 12.97
CA PRO A 79 -24.82 -40.58 13.62
C PRO A 79 -25.47 -39.61 12.64
N ALA A 80 -26.49 -38.86 13.07
CA ALA A 80 -27.23 -37.92 12.21
C ALA A 80 -26.30 -36.93 11.48
N SER A 81 -25.28 -36.41 12.18
CA SER A 81 -24.26 -35.50 11.65
C SER A 81 -23.36 -36.10 10.56
N LEU A 82 -23.26 -37.43 10.46
CA LEU A 82 -22.45 -38.15 9.47
C LEU A 82 -23.29 -38.72 8.30
N ARG A 83 -24.62 -38.62 8.35
CA ARG A 83 -25.48 -39.08 7.26
C ARG A 83 -25.18 -38.31 5.96
N PRO A 84 -25.24 -38.95 4.79
CA PRO A 84 -25.01 -38.27 3.52
C PRO A 84 -26.11 -37.21 3.27
N ALA A 85 -25.70 -36.03 2.80
CA ALA A 85 -26.64 -34.99 2.43
C ALA A 85 -27.40 -35.38 1.16
N PHE A 86 -28.67 -34.99 1.07
CA PHE A 86 -29.47 -35.16 -0.13
C PHE A 86 -28.90 -34.32 -1.29
N LYS A 87 -28.88 -34.92 -2.48
CA LYS A 87 -28.41 -34.35 -3.75
C LYS A 87 -29.56 -34.31 -4.76
N CYS A 88 -29.62 -33.30 -5.62
CA CYS A 88 -30.52 -33.33 -6.77
C CYS A 88 -30.09 -34.43 -7.76
N VAL A 89 -31.06 -35.18 -8.30
CA VAL A 89 -30.84 -36.21 -9.35
C VAL A 89 -30.23 -35.66 -10.65
N ARG A 90 -30.36 -34.35 -10.93
CA ARG A 90 -29.89 -33.72 -12.17
C ARG A 90 -28.65 -32.83 -12.00
N CYS A 91 -28.70 -31.89 -11.06
CA CYS A 91 -27.64 -30.87 -10.89
C CYS A 91 -26.72 -31.12 -9.70
N GLU A 92 -26.81 -32.27 -9.01
CA GLU A 92 -26.06 -32.56 -7.77
C GLU A 92 -26.21 -31.55 -6.61
N HIS A 93 -27.12 -30.58 -6.71
CA HIS A 93 -27.35 -29.59 -5.65
C HIS A 93 -27.54 -30.27 -4.29
N ARG A 94 -26.77 -29.86 -3.29
CA ARG A 94 -26.77 -30.42 -1.94
C ARG A 94 -27.65 -29.58 -1.03
N SER A 95 -28.75 -30.14 -0.54
CA SER A 95 -29.52 -29.54 0.54
C SER A 95 -28.84 -29.86 1.86
N VAL A 96 -28.27 -28.84 2.51
CA VAL A 96 -27.74 -28.95 3.87
C VAL A 96 -28.86 -28.49 4.82
N PRO A 97 -29.35 -29.34 5.75
CA PRO A 97 -30.33 -28.91 6.74
C PRO A 97 -29.77 -27.77 7.60
N VAL A 98 -30.57 -26.73 7.81
CA VAL A 98 -30.23 -25.63 8.71
C VAL A 98 -30.14 -26.18 10.14
N GLY A 99 -29.02 -25.93 10.84
CA GLY A 99 -28.86 -26.27 12.26
C GLY A 99 -27.96 -27.46 12.61
N GLN A 100 -27.20 -28.06 11.67
CA GLN A 100 -26.17 -29.05 12.01
C GLN A 100 -24.75 -28.51 11.83
N TYR A 101 -23.90 -28.71 12.84
CA TYR A 101 -22.50 -28.27 12.95
C TYR A 101 -21.53 -28.94 11.94
N ARG A 102 -21.82 -28.87 10.64
CA ARG A 102 -20.82 -29.12 9.60
C ARG A 102 -20.18 -27.79 9.21
N ARG A 103 -18.84 -27.77 9.10
CA ARG A 103 -18.13 -26.69 8.40
C ARG A 103 -18.81 -26.50 7.04
N HIS A 104 -19.36 -25.31 6.81
CA HIS A 104 -20.24 -25.03 5.67
C HIS A 104 -19.46 -25.15 4.35
N SER A 105 -19.53 -26.33 3.72
CA SER A 105 -19.08 -26.50 2.34
C SER A 105 -20.19 -26.02 1.43
N HIS A 106 -20.01 -24.83 0.84
CA HIS A 106 -20.94 -24.28 -0.14
C HIS A 106 -21.17 -25.30 -1.27
N CYS A 107 -22.42 -25.39 -1.76
CA CYS A 107 -22.72 -26.34 -2.82
C CYS A 107 -22.00 -25.95 -4.12
N THR A 108 -21.26 -26.89 -4.70
CA THR A 108 -20.42 -26.71 -5.88
C THR A 108 -21.14 -26.94 -7.21
N CYS A 109 -22.47 -27.11 -7.22
CA CYS A 109 -23.20 -27.27 -8.48
C CYS A 109 -23.26 -25.96 -9.28
N THR A 110 -23.40 -26.07 -10.60
CA THR A 110 -23.41 -24.95 -11.54
C THR A 110 -24.42 -23.86 -11.15
N ALA A 111 -25.64 -24.24 -10.76
CA ALA A 111 -26.67 -23.28 -10.36
C ALA A 111 -26.31 -22.52 -9.08
N CYS A 112 -25.80 -23.20 -8.04
CA CYS A 112 -25.33 -22.52 -6.82
C CYS A 112 -24.06 -21.68 -7.08
N TYR A 113 -23.22 -22.07 -8.03
CA TYR A 113 -22.07 -21.27 -8.44
C TYR A 113 -22.53 -20.00 -9.17
N GLN A 114 -23.46 -20.11 -10.11
CA GLN A 114 -24.05 -18.98 -10.82
C GLN A 114 -24.74 -18.00 -9.88
N VAL A 115 -25.56 -18.47 -8.92
CA VAL A 115 -26.18 -17.60 -7.92
C VAL A 115 -25.12 -16.87 -7.09
N ARG A 116 -24.07 -17.55 -6.61
CA ARG A 116 -22.98 -16.86 -5.89
C ARG A 116 -22.23 -15.85 -6.75
N GLN A 117 -22.01 -16.14 -8.03
CA GLN A 117 -21.40 -15.18 -8.96
C GLN A 117 -22.30 -13.95 -9.17
N GLN A 118 -23.62 -14.14 -9.25
CA GLN A 118 -24.59 -13.05 -9.30
C GLN A 118 -24.64 -12.25 -7.99
N GLU A 119 -24.59 -12.91 -6.83
CA GLU A 119 -24.52 -12.25 -5.52
C GLU A 119 -23.24 -11.40 -5.38
N VAL A 120 -22.08 -11.93 -5.80
CA VAL A 120 -20.80 -11.22 -5.82
C VAL A 120 -20.81 -10.06 -6.80
N ALA A 121 -21.32 -10.26 -8.03
CA ALA A 121 -21.42 -9.18 -9.02
C ALA A 121 -22.39 -8.08 -8.58
N ALA A 122 -23.55 -8.43 -8.02
CA ALA A 122 -24.50 -7.47 -7.48
C ALA A 122 -23.98 -6.76 -6.22
N GLN A 123 -23.10 -7.39 -5.43
CA GLN A 123 -22.40 -6.70 -4.35
C GLN A 123 -21.37 -5.72 -4.90
N ALA A 124 -20.55 -6.14 -5.86
CA ALA A 124 -19.57 -5.27 -6.51
C ALA A 124 -20.23 -4.04 -7.15
N GLU A 125 -21.39 -4.20 -7.80
CA GLU A 125 -22.16 -3.08 -8.35
C GLU A 125 -22.66 -2.12 -7.26
N ARG A 126 -23.22 -2.64 -6.16
CA ARG A 126 -23.63 -1.80 -5.01
C ARG A 126 -22.45 -1.04 -4.40
N ASP A 127 -21.31 -1.69 -4.25
CA ASP A 127 -20.09 -1.07 -3.71
C ASP A 127 -19.57 0.01 -4.68
N ARG A 128 -19.66 -0.24 -5.99
CA ARG A 128 -19.31 0.69 -7.07
C ARG A 128 -20.20 1.93 -7.06
N GLU A 129 -21.51 1.76 -6.88
CA GLU A 129 -22.50 2.85 -6.73
C GLU A 129 -22.21 3.71 -5.49
N GLN A 130 -21.86 3.11 -4.34
CA GLN A 130 -21.49 3.89 -3.14
C GLN A 130 -20.20 4.69 -3.37
N LEU A 131 -19.20 4.09 -4.01
CA LEU A 131 -17.95 4.77 -4.35
C LEU A 131 -18.21 5.97 -5.28
N LEU A 132 -19.03 5.80 -6.32
CA LEU A 132 -19.48 6.89 -7.20
C LEU A 132 -20.22 7.98 -6.41
N LYS A 133 -21.19 7.62 -5.57
CA LYS A 133 -21.94 8.58 -4.77
C LYS A 133 -21.04 9.43 -3.86
N ARG A 134 -19.98 8.84 -3.32
CA ARG A 134 -19.01 9.50 -2.44
C ARG A 134 -18.01 10.39 -3.17
N TYR A 135 -17.49 9.95 -4.33
CA TYR A 135 -16.35 10.58 -4.99
C TYR A 135 -16.65 11.30 -6.32
N SER A 136 -17.81 11.07 -6.94
CA SER A 136 -18.24 11.80 -8.14
C SER A 136 -18.57 13.29 -7.92
N PRO A 137 -19.05 13.75 -6.74
CA PRO A 137 -19.20 15.19 -6.45
C PRO A 137 -17.84 15.87 -6.24
N GLY A 138 -17.06 15.99 -7.31
CA GLY A 138 -15.79 16.69 -7.28
C GLY A 138 -16.00 18.21 -7.15
N GLY A 139 -15.10 18.89 -6.43
CA GLY A 139 -15.12 20.35 -6.29
C GLY A 139 -14.73 21.11 -7.58
N PRO A 140 -14.24 22.36 -7.46
CA PRO A 140 -13.53 23.02 -8.57
C PRO A 140 -12.15 22.37 -8.80
N PRO A 141 -11.55 22.54 -10.00
CA PRO A 141 -10.13 22.25 -10.21
C PRO A 141 -9.24 23.26 -9.48
N VAL A 142 -8.09 22.81 -9.00
CA VAL A 142 -7.09 23.65 -8.32
C VAL A 142 -6.31 24.44 -9.37
N ALA A 143 -6.13 25.74 -9.17
CA ALA A 143 -5.36 26.56 -10.11
C ALA A 143 -3.88 26.14 -10.11
N TYR A 144 -3.29 25.94 -11.29
CA TYR A 144 -1.90 25.52 -11.44
C TYR A 144 -0.90 26.42 -10.69
N ALA A 145 -1.16 27.72 -10.68
CA ALA A 145 -0.35 28.72 -10.00
C ALA A 145 -0.36 28.62 -8.45
N SER A 146 -1.33 27.92 -7.85
CA SER A 146 -1.38 27.71 -6.39
C SER A 146 -0.71 26.41 -5.91
N LEU A 147 -0.14 25.61 -6.81
CA LEU A 147 0.62 24.41 -6.43
C LEU A 147 2.02 24.79 -5.93
N GLY A 148 2.40 24.23 -4.77
CA GLY A 148 3.77 24.29 -4.25
C GLY A 148 4.76 23.47 -5.09
N PHE A 149 6.06 23.68 -4.89
CA PHE A 149 7.12 22.98 -5.63
C PHE A 149 7.05 21.46 -5.47
N VAL A 150 6.90 20.96 -4.24
CA VAL A 150 6.80 19.51 -3.96
C VAL A 150 5.55 18.93 -4.60
N GLN A 151 4.43 19.67 -4.64
CA GLN A 151 3.20 19.23 -5.29
C GLN A 151 3.40 19.11 -6.81
N LYS A 152 4.02 20.11 -7.46
CA LYS A 152 4.33 20.06 -8.91
C LYS A 152 5.25 18.90 -9.24
N LEU A 153 6.33 18.71 -8.48
CA LEU A 153 7.30 17.63 -8.73
C LEU A 153 6.70 16.24 -8.49
N ALA A 154 5.91 16.06 -7.43
CA ALA A 154 5.21 14.81 -7.16
C ALA A 154 4.15 14.49 -8.22
N LEU A 155 3.45 15.51 -8.72
CA LEU A 155 2.47 15.34 -9.80
C LEU A 155 3.15 14.95 -11.12
N LEU A 156 4.30 15.54 -11.46
CA LEU A 156 5.11 15.11 -12.61
C LEU A 156 5.56 13.64 -12.46
N ALA A 157 6.06 13.26 -11.28
CA ALA A 157 6.49 11.89 -10.95
C ALA A 157 5.34 10.86 -10.95
N LEU A 158 4.11 11.31 -10.71
CA LEU A 158 2.90 10.50 -10.86
C LEU A 158 2.53 10.31 -12.33
N LEU A 159 2.62 11.39 -13.12
CA LEU A 159 2.26 11.43 -14.53
C LEU A 159 3.23 10.68 -15.44
N GLU A 160 4.53 10.56 -15.16
CA GLU A 160 5.49 9.84 -16.04
C GLU A 160 5.10 8.39 -16.42
N GLY A 161 4.19 7.74 -15.69
CA GLY A 161 3.64 6.42 -16.01
C GLY A 161 2.31 6.40 -16.78
N PHE A 162 1.79 7.56 -17.19
CA PHE A 162 0.50 7.64 -17.90
C PHE A 162 0.60 7.19 -19.37
N LYS A 163 -0.56 6.93 -19.97
CA LYS A 163 -0.68 6.64 -21.41
C LYS A 163 -1.45 7.79 -22.06
N PRO A 164 -0.99 8.35 -23.18
CA PRO A 164 -1.72 9.40 -23.90
C PRO A 164 -3.17 8.99 -24.17
N GLY A 165 -4.10 9.92 -23.94
CA GLY A 165 -5.54 9.67 -24.05
C GLY A 165 -6.18 8.90 -22.88
N ASN A 166 -5.46 8.64 -21.78
CA ASN A 166 -6.03 8.18 -20.52
C ASN A 166 -5.75 9.19 -19.39
N ASP A 167 -6.80 9.86 -18.94
CA ASP A 167 -6.77 10.88 -17.88
C ASP A 167 -6.56 10.31 -16.45
N SER A 168 -6.42 8.99 -16.30
CA SER A 168 -6.31 8.32 -15.00
C SER A 168 -4.89 7.78 -14.72
N ILE A 169 -4.31 8.24 -13.60
CA ILE A 169 -3.05 7.78 -13.03
C ILE A 169 -3.28 6.41 -12.36
N ALA A 170 -2.47 5.43 -12.77
CA ALA A 170 -2.51 4.08 -12.20
C ALA A 170 -2.01 4.04 -10.73
N PRO A 171 -2.45 3.05 -9.92
CA PRO A 171 -2.04 2.96 -8.51
C PRO A 171 -0.54 2.72 -8.37
N LEU A 172 0.03 3.16 -7.25
CA LEU A 172 1.45 2.94 -6.92
C LEU A 172 1.76 1.46 -6.64
N GLU A 173 0.81 0.72 -6.08
CA GLU A 173 0.88 -0.75 -5.90
C GLU A 173 0.70 -1.53 -7.23
N GLY A 174 0.48 -0.84 -8.35
CA GLY A 174 0.26 -1.47 -9.66
C GLY A 174 1.52 -2.09 -10.26
N ALA A 175 1.43 -3.34 -10.72
CA ALA A 175 2.54 -4.12 -11.30
C ALA A 175 3.21 -3.51 -12.56
N ASN A 176 2.71 -2.39 -13.09
CA ASN A 176 3.23 -1.71 -14.27
C ASN A 176 4.21 -0.57 -13.94
N ARG A 177 4.49 -0.28 -12.66
CA ARG A 177 5.48 0.75 -12.26
C ARG A 177 6.87 0.13 -12.10
N ASN A 178 7.80 0.59 -12.94
CA ASN A 178 9.22 0.20 -12.88
C ASN A 178 10.03 1.00 -11.84
N GLU A 179 9.51 2.14 -11.36
CA GLU A 179 10.18 3.05 -10.43
C GLU A 179 9.23 3.49 -9.30
N SER A 180 9.74 3.45 -8.07
CA SER A 180 9.03 3.94 -6.88
C SER A 180 8.90 5.46 -6.90
N LEU A 181 7.75 5.99 -6.46
CA LEU A 181 7.51 7.44 -6.40
C LEU A 181 8.52 8.15 -5.47
N ALA A 182 8.72 7.59 -4.27
CA ALA A 182 9.59 8.12 -3.21
C ALA A 182 10.51 7.01 -2.65
N PRO A 183 11.55 7.33 -1.84
CA PRO A 183 12.48 6.35 -1.28
C PRO A 183 11.88 5.39 -0.23
N SER A 184 10.64 5.64 0.21
CA SER A 184 9.87 4.75 1.08
C SER A 184 8.39 4.75 0.68
N ALA A 185 7.68 3.64 0.96
CA ALA A 185 6.24 3.54 0.71
C ALA A 185 5.43 4.52 1.59
N ALA A 186 5.86 4.76 2.83
CA ALA A 186 5.21 5.71 3.74
C ALA A 186 5.28 7.14 3.21
N THR A 187 6.45 7.57 2.70
CA THR A 187 6.63 8.88 2.07
C THR A 187 5.77 9.01 0.80
N ALA A 188 5.65 7.94 0.00
CA ALA A 188 4.80 7.93 -1.18
C ALA A 188 3.29 8.04 -0.83
N GLU A 189 2.84 7.36 0.22
CA GLU A 189 1.48 7.47 0.74
C GLU A 189 1.18 8.87 1.31
N GLU A 190 2.11 9.45 2.06
CA GLU A 190 2.00 10.82 2.59
C GLU A 190 1.88 11.86 1.46
N LEU A 191 2.66 11.72 0.40
CA LEU A 191 2.57 12.59 -0.78
C LEU A 191 1.22 12.47 -1.51
N LEU A 192 0.71 11.25 -1.71
CA LEU A 192 -0.62 11.03 -2.27
C LEU A 192 -1.71 11.65 -1.40
N LYS A 193 -1.61 11.47 -0.08
CA LYS A 193 -2.54 12.05 0.89
C LYS A 193 -2.52 13.57 0.83
N ASN A 194 -1.35 14.20 0.85
CA ASN A 194 -1.21 15.66 0.78
C ASN A 194 -1.76 16.24 -0.53
N LEU A 195 -1.55 15.55 -1.67
CA LEU A 195 -2.13 15.95 -2.96
C LEU A 195 -3.65 15.78 -3.00
N TYR A 196 -4.19 14.73 -2.39
CA TYR A 196 -5.64 14.50 -2.27
C TYR A 196 -6.31 15.51 -1.33
N GLU A 197 -5.72 15.78 -0.16
CA GLU A 197 -6.24 16.74 0.82
C GLU A 197 -6.18 18.19 0.30
N ALA A 198 -5.18 18.52 -0.53
CA ALA A 198 -5.13 19.78 -1.28
C ALA A 198 -6.10 19.83 -2.48
N GLY A 199 -6.84 18.76 -2.77
CA GLY A 199 -7.75 18.66 -3.91
C GLY A 199 -7.06 18.56 -5.28
N VAL A 200 -5.73 18.40 -5.32
CA VAL A 200 -4.92 18.27 -6.55
C VAL A 200 -5.14 16.91 -7.23
N LEU A 201 -5.44 15.88 -6.44
CA LEU A 201 -5.88 14.56 -6.92
C LEU A 201 -7.31 14.27 -6.49
N ARG A 202 -8.05 13.55 -7.33
CA ARG A 202 -9.34 12.93 -7.00
C ARG A 202 -9.25 11.42 -7.11
N VAL A 203 -10.03 10.74 -6.29
CA VAL A 203 -10.25 9.31 -6.44
C VAL A 203 -10.88 9.06 -7.80
N ASP A 204 -10.21 8.24 -8.61
CA ASP A 204 -10.81 7.72 -9.82
C ASP A 204 -11.84 6.65 -9.47
N ALA A 205 -12.90 6.64 -10.27
CA ALA A 205 -13.85 5.56 -10.28
C ALA A 205 -13.19 4.33 -10.95
N ASP A 206 -13.61 3.11 -10.63
CA ASP A 206 -12.89 1.87 -11.01
C ASP A 206 -11.46 1.77 -10.43
N SER A 207 -11.16 2.57 -9.39
CA SER A 207 -10.24 2.15 -8.33
C SER A 207 -10.69 0.80 -7.75
N ASP A 208 -9.74 -0.05 -7.36
CA ASP A 208 -10.04 -1.30 -6.66
C ASP A 208 -10.82 -1.02 -5.37
N ILE A 209 -11.98 -1.65 -5.22
CA ILE A 209 -12.84 -1.48 -4.05
C ILE A 209 -12.15 -1.89 -2.74
N GLN A 210 -11.16 -2.79 -2.81
CA GLN A 210 -10.33 -3.21 -1.67
C GLN A 210 -9.34 -2.12 -1.20
N ALA A 211 -9.24 -0.98 -1.89
CA ALA A 211 -8.50 0.20 -1.43
C ALA A 211 -9.30 1.03 -0.41
N PHE A 212 -10.60 0.77 -0.27
CA PHE A 212 -11.53 1.51 0.59
C PHE A 212 -12.05 0.62 1.74
N ASP A 213 -12.64 1.24 2.76
CA ASP A 213 -13.29 0.55 3.87
C ASP A 213 -14.82 0.68 3.81
N PRO A 214 -15.55 -0.39 3.42
CA PRO A 214 -17.02 -0.39 3.40
C PRO A 214 -17.65 -0.14 4.79
N GLY A 215 -16.96 -0.48 5.88
CA GLY A 215 -17.42 -0.23 7.24
C GLY A 215 -17.26 1.22 7.70
N ALA A 216 -16.46 2.01 6.99
CA ALA A 216 -16.15 3.40 7.31
C ALA A 216 -16.58 4.36 6.18
N ASP A 217 -17.76 4.15 5.61
CA ASP A 217 -18.35 4.98 4.54
C ASP A 217 -17.40 5.13 3.33
N TYR A 218 -16.83 4.00 2.88
CA TYR A 218 -15.89 3.91 1.75
C TYR A 218 -14.74 4.94 1.79
N ARG A 219 -14.25 5.26 3.00
CA ARG A 219 -13.00 6.03 3.16
C ARG A 219 -11.82 5.25 2.61
N ILE A 220 -10.84 5.98 2.09
CA ILE A 220 -9.58 5.42 1.59
C ILE A 220 -8.84 4.76 2.75
N ARG A 221 -8.49 3.47 2.59
CA ARG A 221 -7.70 2.68 3.54
C ARG A 221 -6.26 2.44 3.07
N ARG A 222 -6.03 2.49 1.75
CA ARG A 222 -4.71 2.30 1.11
C ARG A 222 -4.54 3.30 -0.02
N PHE A 223 -3.87 4.43 0.21
CA PHE A 223 -3.73 5.47 -0.83
C PHE A 223 -2.94 4.95 -2.05
N CYS A 224 -1.95 4.10 -1.82
CA CYS A 224 -1.12 3.50 -2.88
C CYS A 224 -1.86 2.50 -3.77
N ALA A 225 -3.04 2.00 -3.36
CA ALA A 225 -3.90 1.11 -4.15
C ALA A 225 -5.00 1.84 -4.94
N VAL A 226 -5.20 3.14 -4.70
CA VAL A 226 -6.20 3.97 -5.39
C VAL A 226 -5.69 4.41 -6.77
N ARG A 227 -6.59 4.48 -7.75
CA ARG A 227 -6.37 5.16 -9.04
C ARG A 227 -6.71 6.65 -8.88
N TRP A 228 -5.98 7.53 -9.53
CA TRP A 228 -6.10 8.98 -9.31
C TRP A 228 -6.39 9.76 -10.59
N LEU A 229 -7.30 10.72 -10.51
CA LEU A 229 -7.53 11.72 -11.56
C LEU A 229 -6.85 13.04 -11.12
N PRO A 230 -5.97 13.63 -11.94
CA PRO A 230 -5.50 15.00 -11.71
C PRO A 230 -6.67 15.97 -11.68
N ASN A 231 -6.63 16.96 -10.79
CA ASN A 231 -7.65 17.99 -10.65
C ASN A 231 -7.01 19.37 -10.64
N VAL A 232 -6.22 19.65 -11.68
CA VAL A 232 -5.50 20.92 -11.86
C VAL A 232 -6.04 21.64 -13.09
N ALA A 233 -6.10 22.96 -13.01
CA ALA A 233 -6.52 23.88 -14.05
C ALA A 233 -5.34 24.77 -14.47
N LEU A 234 -4.93 24.70 -15.74
CA LEU A 234 -4.03 25.70 -16.32
C LEU A 234 -4.80 27.01 -16.56
N ASP A 235 -5.96 26.90 -17.22
CA ASP A 235 -6.91 27.99 -17.46
C ASP A 235 -8.11 27.96 -16.51
N ALA A 236 -8.72 29.12 -16.26
CA ALA A 236 -9.72 29.30 -15.21
C ALA A 236 -10.91 28.33 -15.28
N GLY A 237 -11.02 27.46 -14.25
CA GLY A 237 -12.19 26.62 -14.00
C GLY A 237 -12.28 25.31 -14.77
N MET A 238 -11.37 25.04 -15.72
CA MET A 238 -11.38 23.81 -16.52
C MET A 238 -10.25 22.86 -16.12
N ARG A 239 -10.56 21.57 -15.98
CA ARG A 239 -9.55 20.54 -15.70
C ARG A 239 -8.64 20.37 -16.92
N CYS A 240 -7.34 20.47 -16.69
CA CYS A 240 -6.31 20.20 -17.69
C CYS A 240 -6.24 18.69 -18.02
N PRO A 241 -6.13 18.30 -19.31
CA PRO A 241 -5.76 16.94 -19.71
C PRO A 241 -4.37 16.53 -19.17
N CYS A 242 -4.13 15.23 -19.01
CA CYS A 242 -2.85 14.73 -18.49
C CYS A 242 -1.63 15.10 -19.36
N ASP A 243 -1.76 15.03 -20.70
CA ASP A 243 -0.68 15.36 -21.63
C ASP A 243 -0.23 16.82 -21.52
N GLU A 244 -1.18 17.76 -21.46
CA GLU A 244 -0.93 19.20 -21.31
C GLU A 244 -0.36 19.54 -19.94
N LEU A 245 -0.90 18.92 -18.88
CA LEU A 245 -0.43 19.11 -17.50
C LEU A 245 1.00 18.60 -17.32
N TYR A 246 1.33 17.44 -17.91
CA TYR A 246 2.69 16.92 -17.94
C TYR A 246 3.65 17.89 -18.65
N GLY A 247 3.24 18.41 -19.82
CA GLY A 247 4.03 19.39 -20.57
C GLY A 247 4.32 20.66 -19.79
N ALA A 248 3.29 21.26 -19.17
CA ALA A 248 3.42 22.46 -18.35
C ALA A 248 4.34 22.25 -17.14
N LEU A 249 4.14 21.15 -16.39
CA LEU A 249 4.97 20.77 -15.24
C LEU A 249 6.43 20.57 -15.65
N TYR A 250 6.67 19.81 -16.72
CA TYR A 250 8.03 19.54 -17.20
C TYR A 250 8.72 20.82 -17.68
N GLN A 251 8.02 21.70 -18.39
CA GLN A 251 8.58 22.98 -18.87
C GLN A 251 8.95 23.91 -17.71
N GLU A 252 8.10 24.05 -16.69
CA GLU A 252 8.41 24.89 -15.53
C GLU A 252 9.54 24.29 -14.68
N LEU A 253 9.46 23.00 -14.36
CA LEU A 253 10.45 22.31 -13.51
C LEU A 253 11.83 22.17 -14.17
N SER A 254 11.90 22.09 -15.50
CA SER A 254 13.17 22.13 -16.25
C SER A 254 13.67 23.55 -16.56
N GLY A 255 12.95 24.59 -16.13
CA GLY A 255 13.24 25.99 -16.42
C GLY A 255 14.29 26.63 -15.50
N VAL A 256 13.98 27.85 -15.05
CA VAL A 256 14.74 28.60 -14.03
C VAL A 256 14.07 28.37 -12.68
N VAL A 257 14.84 27.98 -11.66
CA VAL A 257 14.35 27.75 -10.30
C VAL A 257 13.92 29.10 -9.68
N PRO A 258 12.63 29.31 -9.36
CA PRO A 258 12.16 30.56 -8.77
C PRO A 258 12.51 30.67 -7.28
N ALA A 259 12.71 31.91 -6.80
CA ALA A 259 13.10 32.19 -5.42
C ALA A 259 12.12 31.65 -4.35
N ASN A 260 10.82 31.59 -4.65
CA ASN A 260 9.81 31.07 -3.72
C ASN A 260 9.85 29.53 -3.54
N TRP A 261 10.58 28.79 -4.37
CA TRP A 261 10.77 27.35 -4.19
C TRP A 261 11.89 27.02 -3.18
N LYS A 262 12.69 28.01 -2.76
CA LYS A 262 13.90 27.83 -1.94
C LYS A 262 13.68 26.94 -0.70
N SER A 263 12.65 27.23 0.10
CA SER A 263 12.30 26.46 1.31
C SER A 263 11.89 25.01 1.01
N GLU A 264 10.95 24.82 0.08
CA GLU A 264 10.48 23.50 -0.34
C GLU A 264 11.59 22.66 -0.98
N LEU A 265 12.45 23.27 -1.79
CA LEU A 265 13.58 22.64 -2.46
C LEU A 265 14.62 22.15 -1.44
N TYR A 266 14.98 22.99 -0.46
CA TYR A 266 15.87 22.61 0.64
C TYR A 266 15.29 21.43 1.45
N ALA A 267 14.04 21.57 1.90
CA ALA A 267 13.36 20.57 2.72
C ALA A 267 13.22 19.22 1.99
N LEU A 268 12.86 19.23 0.71
CA LEU A 268 12.77 18.03 -0.11
C LEU A 268 14.14 17.37 -0.31
N MET A 269 15.18 18.15 -0.59
CA MET A 269 16.53 17.62 -0.80
C MET A 269 17.03 16.85 0.43
N PHE A 270 16.85 17.43 1.62
CA PHE A 270 17.20 16.77 2.87
C PHE A 270 16.31 15.56 3.18
N SER A 271 15.00 15.63 2.95
CA SER A 271 14.09 14.52 3.23
C SER A 271 14.38 13.31 2.34
N LEU A 272 14.64 13.50 1.04
CA LEU A 272 14.97 12.43 0.10
C LEU A 272 16.29 11.73 0.45
N ALA A 273 17.35 12.51 0.74
CA ALA A 273 18.65 11.98 1.14
C ALA A 273 18.59 11.20 2.47
N ARG A 274 17.76 11.69 3.41
CA ARG A 274 17.54 11.07 4.72
C ARG A 274 16.75 9.77 4.63
N GLU A 275 15.64 9.74 3.88
CA GLU A 275 14.84 8.52 3.71
C GLU A 275 15.60 7.45 2.92
N GLU A 276 16.40 7.83 1.91
CA GLU A 276 17.29 6.90 1.21
C GLU A 276 18.31 6.26 2.18
N SER A 277 18.97 7.09 2.99
CA SER A 277 19.93 6.63 4.02
C SER A 277 19.28 5.69 5.05
N LEU A 278 18.06 6.01 5.52
CA LEU A 278 17.31 5.18 6.46
C LEU A 278 16.85 3.86 5.83
N SER A 279 16.38 3.87 4.58
CA SER A 279 16.05 2.66 3.83
C SER A 279 17.27 1.75 3.66
N TYR A 280 18.46 2.29 3.40
CA TYR A 280 19.69 1.50 3.35
C TYR A 280 20.09 0.90 4.70
N ILE A 281 19.94 1.65 5.80
CA ILE A 281 20.18 1.12 7.16
C ILE A 281 19.23 -0.04 7.48
N ARG A 282 17.94 0.04 7.08
CA ARG A 282 16.96 -1.04 7.23
C ARG A 282 17.39 -2.29 6.45
N VAL A 283 17.74 -2.14 5.17
CA VAL A 283 18.23 -3.23 4.31
C VAL A 283 19.46 -3.93 4.89
N LEU A 284 20.45 -3.16 5.37
CA LEU A 284 21.65 -3.72 6.00
C LEU A 284 21.33 -4.44 7.32
N ALA A 285 20.41 -3.92 8.14
CA ALA A 285 20.03 -4.55 9.40
C ALA A 285 19.28 -5.88 9.16
N GLU A 286 18.38 -5.91 8.19
CA GLU A 286 17.66 -7.13 7.77
C GLU A 286 18.61 -8.22 7.25
N GLU A 287 19.67 -7.84 6.52
CA GLU A 287 20.73 -8.77 6.05
C GLU A 287 21.45 -9.53 7.18
N VAL A 288 21.38 -9.02 8.42
CA VAL A 288 22.02 -9.63 9.61
C VAL A 288 21.01 -10.04 10.70
N ASP A 289 19.74 -10.28 10.34
CA ASP A 289 18.65 -10.64 11.26
C ASP A 289 18.42 -9.64 12.41
N LEU A 290 18.65 -8.33 12.15
CA LEU A 290 18.38 -7.24 13.08
C LEU A 290 17.22 -6.37 12.56
N VAL A 291 16.22 -6.12 13.41
CA VAL A 291 15.13 -5.18 13.09
C VAL A 291 15.53 -3.78 13.55
N PHE A 292 15.65 -2.84 12.60
CA PHE A 292 16.06 -1.45 12.88
C PHE A 292 14.99 -0.67 13.66
N SER A 293 15.04 -0.79 14.99
CA SER A 293 14.04 -0.24 15.92
C SER A 293 14.34 1.19 16.38
N ALA A 294 15.58 1.67 16.22
CA ALA A 294 16.00 3.02 16.63
C ALA A 294 15.73 4.11 15.58
N ALA A 295 14.59 4.03 14.86
CA ALA A 295 14.31 4.85 13.67
C ALA A 295 14.42 6.36 13.93
N SER A 296 13.78 6.90 14.98
CA SER A 296 13.81 8.33 15.31
C SER A 296 15.20 8.85 15.69
N ARG A 297 15.99 8.04 16.43
CA ARG A 297 17.38 8.38 16.74
C ARG A 297 18.26 8.31 15.49
N GLY A 298 18.01 7.35 14.62
CA GLY A 298 18.64 7.26 13.30
C GLY A 298 18.36 8.51 12.47
N GLU A 299 17.08 8.90 12.36
CA GLU A 299 16.64 10.08 11.62
C GLU A 299 17.35 11.36 12.07
N ALA A 300 17.43 11.61 13.38
CA ALA A 300 18.14 12.76 13.94
C ALA A 300 19.65 12.75 13.62
N VAL A 301 20.32 11.59 13.76
CA VAL A 301 21.74 11.44 13.42
C VAL A 301 21.97 11.67 11.93
N ILE A 302 21.16 11.08 11.06
CA ILE A 302 21.31 11.25 9.61
C ILE A 302 21.02 12.70 9.20
N ALA A 303 19.98 13.34 9.74
CA ALA A 303 19.67 14.74 9.46
C ALA A 303 20.84 15.69 9.83
N GLN A 304 21.52 15.42 10.95
CA GLN A 304 22.75 16.14 11.32
C GLN A 304 23.88 15.89 10.31
N LEU A 305 24.17 14.62 9.99
CA LEU A 305 25.32 14.27 9.14
C LEU A 305 25.19 14.74 7.69
N LEU A 306 23.96 14.88 7.16
CA LEU A 306 23.72 15.39 5.81
C LEU A 306 24.16 16.86 5.61
N GLN A 307 24.48 17.60 6.67
CA GLN A 307 25.06 18.94 6.57
C GLN A 307 26.51 18.96 6.02
N ASP A 308 27.25 17.86 6.22
CA ASP A 308 28.69 17.76 5.94
C ASP A 308 29.08 16.54 5.08
N PHE A 309 28.25 15.49 5.06
CA PHE A 309 28.51 14.22 4.39
C PHE A 309 27.50 13.89 3.28
N ALA A 310 27.98 13.27 2.22
CA ALA A 310 27.12 12.76 1.15
C ALA A 310 26.43 11.45 1.54
N VAL A 311 25.31 11.12 0.86
CA VAL A 311 24.60 9.84 1.07
C VAL A 311 25.53 8.65 0.85
N SER A 312 26.40 8.70 -0.15
CA SER A 312 27.43 7.68 -0.40
C SER A 312 28.37 7.43 0.78
N GLU A 313 28.64 8.44 1.62
CA GLU A 313 29.52 8.33 2.79
C GLU A 313 28.74 7.86 4.02
N ILE A 314 27.50 8.33 4.17
CA ILE A 314 26.56 7.79 5.15
C ILE A 314 26.34 6.29 4.93
N TYR A 315 26.33 5.81 3.68
CA TYR A 315 26.31 4.38 3.35
C TYR A 315 27.54 3.64 3.90
N TYR A 316 28.73 4.25 3.84
CA TYR A 316 29.94 3.67 4.45
C TYR A 316 29.81 3.57 5.97
N PHE A 317 29.36 4.64 6.63
CA PHE A 317 29.14 4.65 8.09
C PHE A 317 28.08 3.64 8.52
N ALA A 318 26.97 3.55 7.80
CA ALA A 318 25.90 2.57 8.05
C ALA A 318 26.41 1.12 7.96
N LYS A 319 27.20 0.80 6.91
CA LYS A 319 27.79 -0.53 6.73
C LYS A 319 28.73 -0.93 7.87
N LEU A 320 29.56 0.00 8.36
CA LEU A 320 30.42 -0.25 9.52
C LEU A 320 29.61 -0.39 10.81
N ALA A 321 28.62 0.47 11.02
CA ALA A 321 27.77 0.47 12.21
C ALA A 321 26.95 -0.81 12.36
N VAL A 322 26.35 -1.31 11.26
CA VAL A 322 25.58 -2.56 11.27
C VAL A 322 26.50 -3.77 11.50
N LYS A 323 27.69 -3.80 10.89
CA LYS A 323 28.70 -4.84 11.16
C LYS A 323 29.10 -4.87 12.64
N ASN A 324 29.32 -3.70 13.25
CA ASN A 324 29.66 -3.58 14.67
C ASN A 324 28.50 -4.00 15.58
N ALA A 325 27.26 -3.65 15.23
CA ALA A 325 26.06 -4.11 15.96
C ALA A 325 25.87 -5.63 15.88
N ALA A 326 26.04 -6.23 14.70
CA ALA A 326 25.98 -7.68 14.52
C ALA A 326 27.08 -8.40 15.31
N HIS A 327 28.32 -7.87 15.31
CA HIS A 327 29.40 -8.39 16.15
C HIS A 327 29.08 -8.30 17.64
N PHE A 328 28.57 -7.15 18.11
CA PHE A 328 28.15 -6.94 19.51
C PHE A 328 27.01 -7.86 19.96
N PHE A 329 26.14 -8.28 19.03
CA PHE A 329 25.18 -9.35 19.26
C PHE A 329 25.87 -10.71 19.35
N ALA A 330 26.71 -11.06 18.37
CA ALA A 330 27.38 -12.36 18.27
C ALA A 330 28.34 -12.67 19.43
N THR A 331 28.98 -11.67 20.04
CA THR A 331 29.85 -11.87 21.21
C THR A 331 29.09 -12.01 22.54
N GLY A 332 27.75 -11.98 22.53
CA GLY A 332 26.93 -12.07 23.75
C GLY A 332 26.94 -10.80 24.63
N ASN A 333 27.59 -9.72 24.20
CA ASN A 333 27.67 -8.47 24.95
C ASN A 333 26.35 -7.67 24.92
N SER A 334 25.44 -7.99 24.00
CA SER A 334 24.11 -7.39 23.91
C SER A 334 23.06 -8.16 24.73
N LYS A 335 22.06 -7.45 25.25
CA LYS A 335 20.87 -8.08 25.91
C LYS A 335 19.87 -8.71 24.92
N GLY A 336 20.22 -8.81 23.63
CA GLY A 336 19.35 -9.31 22.55
C GLY A 336 19.37 -8.41 21.31
N ARG A 337 18.72 -8.87 20.23
CA ARG A 337 18.72 -8.22 18.90
C ARG A 337 18.32 -6.74 18.95
N THR A 338 17.28 -6.38 19.69
CA THR A 338 16.85 -4.98 19.86
C THR A 338 17.91 -4.11 20.51
N HIS A 339 18.63 -4.63 21.52
CA HIS A 339 19.72 -3.90 22.17
C HIS A 339 20.89 -3.66 21.22
N ALA A 340 21.24 -4.67 20.41
CA ALA A 340 22.26 -4.53 19.37
C ALA A 340 21.83 -3.55 18.25
N SER A 341 20.60 -3.64 17.76
CA SER A 341 20.11 -2.67 16.75
C SER A 341 20.10 -1.23 17.27
N ASN A 342 19.86 -1.00 18.56
CA ASN A 342 19.81 0.33 19.14
C ASN A 342 21.17 1.03 19.24
N THR A 343 22.29 0.32 19.04
CA THR A 343 23.63 0.93 18.99
C THR A 343 23.99 1.49 17.60
N ILE A 344 23.29 1.06 16.54
CA ILE A 344 23.59 1.45 15.14
C ILE A 344 23.71 2.98 14.96
N PRO A 345 22.76 3.83 15.41
CA PRO A 345 22.89 5.29 15.24
C PRO A 345 24.10 5.87 16.00
N GLY A 346 24.48 5.27 17.13
CA GLY A 346 25.65 5.69 17.90
C GLY A 346 26.97 5.36 17.20
N TYR A 347 27.07 4.18 16.58
CA TYR A 347 28.24 3.81 15.77
C TYR A 347 28.35 4.64 14.48
N ILE A 348 27.23 4.98 13.83
CA ILE A 348 27.22 5.90 12.68
C ILE A 348 27.79 7.26 13.11
N LEU A 349 27.23 7.86 14.17
CA LEU A 349 27.66 9.18 14.66
C LEU A 349 29.13 9.20 15.08
N SER A 350 29.59 8.20 15.85
CA SER A 350 30.99 8.10 16.28
C SER A 350 31.94 7.97 15.09
N THR A 351 31.61 7.13 14.09
CA THR A 351 32.44 6.97 12.88
C THR A 351 32.52 8.28 12.10
N ALA A 352 31.41 8.99 11.93
CA ALA A 352 31.37 10.27 11.24
C ALA A 352 32.14 11.38 11.99
N GLN A 353 32.08 11.40 13.32
CA GLN A 353 32.87 12.32 14.16
C GLN A 353 34.37 12.09 14.00
N HIS A 354 34.83 10.82 13.94
CA HIS A 354 36.22 10.50 13.60
C HIS A 354 36.58 10.95 12.17
N ALA A 355 35.69 10.76 11.19
CA ALA A 355 35.91 11.24 9.82
C ALA A 355 36.02 12.77 9.69
N LEU A 356 35.29 13.53 10.52
CA LEU A 356 35.45 14.99 10.63
C LEU A 356 36.79 15.36 11.27
N ALA A 357 37.14 14.73 12.41
CA ALA A 357 38.35 15.05 13.15
C ALA A 357 39.65 14.70 12.40
N GLU A 358 39.64 13.61 11.62
CA GLU A 358 40.79 13.14 10.84
C GLU A 358 40.76 13.62 9.37
N GLY A 359 39.70 14.32 8.95
CA GLY A 359 39.58 14.91 7.61
C GLY A 359 39.41 13.93 6.46
N TRP A 360 39.11 12.65 6.70
CA TRP A 360 38.91 11.67 5.62
C TRP A 360 37.47 11.64 5.09
N ARG A 361 37.35 11.17 3.85
CA ARG A 361 36.09 10.99 3.10
C ARG A 361 36.12 9.62 2.43
N ARG A 362 35.03 8.83 2.54
CA ARG A 362 34.97 7.44 2.04
C ARG A 362 33.59 7.14 1.47
N PRO A 363 33.35 7.43 0.17
CA PRO A 363 32.10 7.07 -0.48
C PRO A 363 31.98 5.55 -0.66
N SER A 364 30.75 5.06 -0.61
CA SER A 364 30.34 3.71 -1.01
C SER A 364 29.47 3.76 -2.25
N TYR A 365 29.44 2.66 -3.01
CA TYR A 365 28.52 2.51 -4.13
C TYR A 365 27.07 2.41 -3.65
N ARG A 366 26.12 2.86 -4.49
CA ARG A 366 24.69 2.72 -4.24
C ARG A 366 24.30 1.24 -4.31
N ASP A 367 23.63 0.74 -3.29
CA ASP A 367 23.11 -0.62 -3.22
C ASP A 367 21.89 -0.77 -4.16
N SER A 368 21.85 -1.83 -4.97
CA SER A 368 20.76 -2.06 -5.92
C SER A 368 19.40 -2.35 -5.26
N ARG A 369 19.39 -2.70 -3.96
CA ARG A 369 18.18 -2.85 -3.15
C ARG A 369 17.55 -1.50 -2.76
N VAL A 370 18.29 -0.39 -2.89
CA VAL A 370 17.83 0.98 -2.61
C VAL A 370 17.94 1.81 -3.88
N THR A 371 16.96 1.62 -4.77
CA THR A 371 16.91 2.28 -6.08
C THR A 371 16.63 3.78 -5.96
N LYS A 372 17.06 4.55 -6.97
CA LYS A 372 16.66 5.95 -7.15
C LYS A 372 15.13 5.97 -7.33
N SER A 373 14.44 6.87 -6.65
CA SER A 373 13.00 7.07 -6.83
C SER A 373 12.73 8.15 -7.89
N ALA A 374 11.52 8.16 -8.45
CA ALA A 374 11.13 9.12 -9.48
C ALA A 374 11.29 10.58 -9.01
N LEU A 375 10.98 10.88 -7.74
CA LEU A 375 11.26 12.18 -7.14
C LEU A 375 12.75 12.51 -7.06
N HIS A 376 13.59 11.55 -6.65
CA HIS A 376 15.04 11.72 -6.66
C HIS A 376 15.58 11.93 -8.09
N ARG A 377 15.01 11.23 -9.08
CA ARG A 377 15.37 11.37 -10.49
C ARG A 377 15.00 12.75 -11.02
N LEU A 378 13.74 13.15 -10.91
CA LEU A 378 13.26 14.44 -11.41
C LEU A 378 13.91 15.64 -10.70
N LEU A 379 14.10 15.60 -9.38
CA LEU A 379 14.77 16.67 -8.64
C LEU A 379 16.18 16.92 -9.19
N TYR A 380 17.00 15.87 -9.27
CA TYR A 380 18.41 16.04 -9.63
C TYR A 380 18.64 16.13 -11.14
N ASP A 381 17.88 15.40 -11.95
CA ASP A 381 18.11 15.31 -13.40
C ASP A 381 17.38 16.42 -14.18
N VAL A 382 16.18 16.82 -13.74
CA VAL A 382 15.35 17.82 -14.44
C VAL A 382 15.49 19.22 -13.80
N VAL A 383 15.29 19.33 -12.48
CA VAL A 383 15.30 20.64 -11.79
C VAL A 383 16.73 21.16 -11.59
N LEU A 384 17.57 20.39 -10.91
CA LEU A 384 18.94 20.82 -10.55
C LEU A 384 19.96 20.61 -11.68
N LYS A 385 19.67 19.71 -12.63
CA LYS A 385 20.53 19.36 -13.78
C LYS A 385 21.92 18.88 -13.34
N ASP A 386 21.96 18.11 -12.25
CA ASP A 386 23.15 17.49 -11.66
C ASP A 386 22.77 16.10 -11.13
N SER A 387 22.82 15.11 -12.02
CA SER A 387 22.26 13.77 -11.78
C SER A 387 22.95 12.94 -10.70
N SER A 388 24.18 13.30 -10.32
CA SER A 388 24.96 12.56 -9.32
C SER A 388 24.96 13.21 -7.95
N ALA A 389 24.67 14.52 -7.85
CA ALA A 389 24.70 15.27 -6.60
C ALA A 389 23.92 14.61 -5.45
N GLY A 390 22.71 14.08 -5.72
CA GLY A 390 21.87 13.45 -4.70
C GLY A 390 22.44 12.19 -4.04
N PHE A 391 23.54 11.65 -4.55
CA PHE A 391 24.29 10.57 -3.91
C PHE A 391 25.72 10.96 -3.53
N ALA A 392 26.37 11.75 -4.38
CA ALA A 392 27.80 12.05 -4.31
C ALA A 392 28.15 13.35 -3.56
N LYS A 393 27.19 14.25 -3.35
CA LYS A 393 27.39 15.52 -2.63
C LYS A 393 26.61 15.51 -1.31
N SER A 394 27.12 16.22 -0.31
CA SER A 394 26.38 16.51 0.93
C SER A 394 25.25 17.50 0.63
N PRO A 395 23.99 17.25 1.05
CA PRO A 395 22.92 18.24 0.89
C PRO A 395 23.24 19.61 1.49
N GLY A 396 23.88 19.69 2.67
CA GLY A 396 24.24 20.97 3.28
C GLY A 396 25.32 21.72 2.52
N VAL A 397 26.42 21.05 2.19
CA VAL A 397 27.52 21.65 1.40
C VAL A 397 27.03 22.04 0.02
N TYR A 398 26.32 21.15 -0.68
CA TYR A 398 25.79 21.42 -2.03
C TYR A 398 24.79 22.58 -2.02
N TRP A 399 23.96 22.69 -0.97
CA TRP A 399 23.07 23.83 -0.82
C TRP A 399 23.83 25.15 -0.73
N ARG A 400 24.77 25.25 0.23
CA ARG A 400 25.49 26.49 0.54
C ARG A 400 26.44 26.91 -0.57
N ASP A 401 27.20 25.97 -1.11
CA ASP A 401 28.38 26.27 -1.92
C ASP A 401 28.07 26.27 -3.43
N GLU A 402 27.01 25.59 -3.87
CA GLU A 402 26.63 25.48 -5.28
C GLU A 402 25.21 25.99 -5.57
N LEU A 403 24.19 25.53 -4.84
CA LEU A 403 22.79 25.84 -5.18
C LEU A 403 22.39 27.29 -4.82
N LEU A 404 22.79 27.80 -3.65
CA LEU A 404 22.56 29.19 -3.28
C LEU A 404 23.24 30.14 -4.28
N PRO A 405 24.55 30.05 -4.60
CA PRO A 405 25.19 30.90 -5.61
C PRO A 405 24.57 30.78 -7.00
N ARG A 406 24.13 29.58 -7.40
CA ARG A 406 23.62 29.31 -8.76
C ARG A 406 22.19 29.78 -9.00
N PHE A 407 21.32 29.71 -8.00
CA PHE A 407 19.88 29.95 -8.17
C PHE A 407 19.33 31.12 -7.33
N PHE A 408 20.01 31.51 -6.25
CA PHE A 408 19.46 32.43 -5.25
C PHE A 408 20.37 33.61 -4.87
N ALA A 409 21.66 33.59 -5.27
CA ALA A 409 22.48 34.80 -5.25
C ALA A 409 21.89 35.82 -6.24
N THR A 410 21.60 37.01 -5.73
CA THR A 410 20.70 37.96 -6.39
C THR A 410 21.17 38.38 -7.77
N SER A 411 20.21 38.37 -8.70
CA SER A 411 20.14 39.31 -9.81
C SER A 411 20.14 40.75 -9.29
N THR A 412 21.29 41.31 -8.93
CA THR A 412 21.47 42.71 -8.49
C THR A 412 21.44 43.67 -9.68
N GLY A 413 20.33 43.63 -10.43
CA GLY A 413 20.00 44.61 -11.47
C GLY A 413 19.26 45.82 -10.91
N TYR A 414 19.78 46.47 -9.86
CA TYR A 414 19.24 47.74 -9.34
C TYR A 414 20.35 48.71 -8.91
N GLU A 415 20.05 50.00 -9.06
CA GLU A 415 21.03 51.08 -9.14
C GLU A 415 21.76 51.36 -7.82
N ALA A 416 23.03 51.75 -7.92
CA ALA A 416 23.85 52.12 -6.78
C ALA A 416 23.33 53.43 -6.14
N GLY A 417 22.80 53.35 -4.92
CA GLY A 417 22.38 54.57 -4.21
C GLY A 417 21.70 54.43 -2.84
N GLN A 418 21.16 53.26 -2.48
CA GLN A 418 20.48 53.07 -1.18
C GLN A 418 20.98 51.83 -0.44
N PRO A 419 21.23 51.91 0.89
CA PRO A 419 21.63 50.76 1.69
C PRO A 419 20.42 49.84 1.91
N SER A 420 20.35 48.76 1.14
CA SER A 420 19.40 47.68 1.41
C SER A 420 19.76 47.00 2.73
N ALA A 421 18.79 46.85 3.63
CA ALA A 421 18.95 46.09 4.85
C ALA A 421 19.05 44.59 4.49
N HIS A 422 20.27 44.09 4.30
CA HIS A 422 20.53 42.66 4.16
C HIS A 422 20.11 41.94 5.45
N LEU A 423 19.33 40.88 5.32
CA LEU A 423 18.94 40.03 6.46
C LEU A 423 19.98 38.92 6.62
N PHE A 424 20.64 38.91 7.78
CA PHE A 424 21.65 37.94 8.19
C PHE A 424 21.22 37.26 9.50
N CYS A 425 21.57 35.98 9.66
CA CYS A 425 21.17 35.23 10.84
C CYS A 425 21.98 35.72 12.03
N ARG A 426 21.33 36.21 13.08
CA ARG A 426 22.01 36.72 14.28
C ARG A 426 22.98 35.71 14.93
N GLU A 427 22.72 34.41 14.78
CA GLU A 427 23.50 33.35 15.43
C GLU A 427 24.67 32.82 14.58
N CYS A 428 24.66 32.98 13.25
CA CYS A 428 25.70 32.44 12.36
C CYS A 428 26.09 33.33 11.18
N ASP A 429 25.60 34.57 11.13
CA ASP A 429 25.78 35.60 10.09
C ASP A 429 25.36 35.20 8.66
N SER A 430 24.72 34.03 8.51
CA SER A 430 24.29 33.51 7.22
C SER A 430 23.14 34.34 6.61
N CYS A 431 23.25 34.63 5.31
CA CYS A 431 22.18 35.17 4.48
C CYS A 431 21.16 34.11 4.02
N ASN A 432 21.36 32.82 4.35
CA ASN A 432 20.46 31.72 4.03
C ASN A 432 19.25 31.67 5.00
N ILE A 433 18.45 32.73 4.95
CA ILE A 433 17.26 32.93 5.79
C ILE A 433 16.02 32.96 4.91
N ASP A 434 14.93 32.36 5.39
CA ASP A 434 13.59 32.66 4.91
C ASP A 434 12.83 33.45 5.98
N VAL A 435 12.07 34.46 5.53
CA VAL A 435 11.20 35.28 6.36
C VAL A 435 9.76 34.92 6.05
N TRP A 436 9.02 34.58 7.10
CA TRP A 436 7.57 34.43 7.07
C TRP A 436 6.95 35.54 7.93
N MET A 437 5.82 36.10 7.51
CA MET A 437 5.15 37.17 8.23
C MET A 437 3.63 37.02 8.14
N ASP A 438 2.93 37.13 9.27
CA ASP A 438 1.49 37.39 9.31
C ASP A 438 1.19 38.80 9.84
N LYS A 439 -0.07 39.06 10.23
CA LYS A 439 -0.53 40.38 10.71
C LYS A 439 0.07 40.83 12.06
N VAL A 440 0.69 39.92 12.81
CA VAL A 440 1.17 40.16 14.18
C VAL A 440 2.51 39.50 14.48
N MET A 441 2.99 38.55 13.65
CA MET A 441 4.21 37.79 13.90
C MET A 441 5.08 37.69 12.66
N LEU A 442 6.36 38.03 12.82
CA LEU A 442 7.43 37.81 11.85
C LEU A 442 8.32 36.69 12.37
N GLN A 443 8.49 35.63 11.58
CA GLN A 443 9.40 34.52 11.86
C GLN A 443 10.53 34.51 10.84
N THR A 444 11.77 34.45 11.30
CA THR A 444 12.94 34.20 10.44
C THR A 444 13.51 32.82 10.72
N THR A 445 13.65 32.00 9.70
CA THR A 445 14.27 30.67 9.78
C THR A 445 15.61 30.71 9.03
N CYS A 446 16.73 30.54 9.75
CA CYS A 446 18.03 30.32 9.11
C CYS A 446 18.23 28.83 8.84
N TYR A 447 18.54 28.47 7.59
CA TYR A 447 18.74 27.08 7.21
C TYR A 447 20.13 26.53 7.58
N ASP A 448 21.13 27.39 7.76
CA ASP A 448 22.50 26.93 8.04
C ASP A 448 22.72 26.54 9.51
N CYS A 449 22.05 27.21 10.45
CA CYS A 449 22.11 26.90 11.89
C CYS A 449 20.78 26.42 12.48
N ALA A 450 19.74 26.25 11.65
CA ALA A 450 18.36 25.93 12.04
C ALA A 450 17.70 26.91 13.04
N THR A 451 18.28 28.11 13.26
CA THR A 451 17.71 29.09 14.19
C THR A 451 16.39 29.63 13.66
N VAL A 452 15.36 29.54 14.51
CA VAL A 452 14.04 30.16 14.28
C VAL A 452 13.87 31.30 15.27
N SER A 453 13.97 32.55 14.78
CA SER A 453 13.64 33.74 15.56
C SER A 453 12.20 34.14 15.31
N ARG A 454 11.48 34.54 16.35
CA ARG A 454 10.09 35.04 16.27
C ARG A 454 10.02 36.43 16.90
N PHE A 455 9.42 37.35 16.16
CA PHE A 455 9.21 38.73 16.55
C PHE A 455 7.71 38.98 16.51
N GLN A 456 7.11 39.38 17.63
CA GLN A 456 5.70 39.71 17.70
C GLN A 456 5.54 41.23 17.76
N ALA A 457 4.64 41.77 16.94
CA ALA A 457 4.27 43.18 17.02
C ALA A 457 3.50 43.40 18.34
N VAL A 458 4.12 44.13 19.26
CA VAL A 458 3.45 44.65 20.46
C VAL A 458 2.81 45.98 20.07
N TYR A 459 1.48 46.03 20.09
CA TYR A 459 0.76 47.29 20.03
C TYR A 459 0.81 47.91 21.42
N GLU A 460 1.76 48.84 21.64
CA GLU A 460 1.62 49.80 22.74
C GLU A 460 0.45 50.72 22.39
N VAL A 461 -0.65 50.55 23.12
CA VAL A 461 -1.71 51.56 23.18
C VAL A 461 -1.22 52.58 24.20
N GLU A 462 -0.75 53.73 23.72
CA GLU A 462 -0.57 54.91 24.57
C GLU A 462 -1.98 55.42 24.99
N ASP A 463 -2.25 55.44 26.29
CA ASP A 463 -3.46 56.01 26.92
C ASP A 463 -3.41 57.55 27.00
#